data_AF-A0A1C5AG42-F1
#
_entry.id   AF-A0A1C5AG42-F1
#
_cell.length_a   1.000
_cell.length_b   1.000
_cell.length_c   1.000
_cell.angle_alpha   90.00
_cell.angle_beta   90.00
_cell.angle_gamma   90.00
#
_symmetry.space_group_name_H-M   'P 1'
#
loop_
_entity.id
_entity.type
_entity.pdbx_description
1 polymer ?
#
loop_
_entity_poly.entity_id
_entity_poly.type
_entity_poly.pdbx_seq_one_letter_code
_entity_poly.pdbx_strand_id
1 'polypeptide(L)'
;MSMDDPPQEATEAAVAELLRLTFLWIRTLSARPVEDQSTEALIKRHAQIHELADICHNLPGLLDPGRRHNLAAGLRYEWRTSSQRKRDWITACWDRADYDYGWLSEPESEQSAADSDSGASGG
;
A
#
# COMPACT_ATOMS: atom_id res chain seq x y z
N MET A 1 -0.47 -6.91 21.85
CA MET A 1 0.95 -7.16 21.54
C MET A 1 1.30 -6.10 20.53
N SER A 2 2.23 -5.20 20.82
CA SER A 2 2.76 -4.28 19.80
C SER A 2 3.51 -5.16 18.82
N MET A 3 3.05 -5.27 17.57
CA MET A 3 3.84 -5.93 16.55
C MET A 3 4.86 -4.90 16.07
N ASP A 4 6.14 -5.20 16.31
CA ASP A 4 7.22 -4.46 15.68
C ASP A 4 7.00 -4.41 14.16
N ASP A 5 7.47 -3.34 13.51
CA ASP A 5 7.39 -3.21 12.05
C ASP A 5 7.91 -4.50 11.38
N PRO A 6 7.25 -4.99 10.32
CA PRO A 6 7.70 -6.19 9.62
C PRO A 6 9.12 -5.98 9.07
N PRO A 7 9.87 -7.08 8.84
CA PRO A 7 11.17 -6.99 8.18
C PRO A 7 11.07 -6.19 6.86
N GLN A 8 11.99 -5.25 6.66
CA GLN A 8 11.99 -4.38 5.48
C GLN A 8 12.01 -5.18 4.17
N GLU A 9 12.81 -6.24 4.10
CA GLU A 9 12.88 -7.12 2.92
C GLU A 9 11.54 -7.78 2.60
N ALA A 10 10.82 -8.29 3.62
CA ALA A 10 9.50 -8.88 3.45
C ALA A 10 8.49 -7.83 2.95
N THR A 11 8.59 -6.61 3.47
CA THR A 11 7.75 -5.48 3.07
C THR A 11 8.03 -5.05 1.62
N GLU A 12 9.30 -4.98 1.22
CA GLU A 12 9.69 -4.68 -0.16
C GLU A 12 9.15 -5.73 -1.13
N ALA A 13 9.28 -7.02 -0.79
CA ALA A 13 8.74 -8.13 -1.57
C ALA A 13 7.20 -8.05 -1.70
N ALA A 14 6.50 -7.75 -0.61
CA ALA A 14 5.05 -7.61 -0.59
C ALA A 14 4.56 -6.44 -1.46
N VAL A 15 5.28 -5.31 -1.46
CA VAL A 15 4.96 -4.17 -2.33
C VAL A 15 5.27 -4.47 -3.79
N ALA A 16 6.39 -5.13 -4.08
CA ALA A 16 6.73 -5.55 -5.44
C ALA A 16 5.66 -6.52 -6.01
N GLU A 17 5.18 -7.45 -5.20
CA GLU A 17 4.13 -8.39 -5.59
C GLU A 17 2.78 -7.68 -5.81
N LEU A 18 2.41 -6.74 -4.92
CA LEU A 18 1.23 -5.90 -5.09
C LEU A 18 1.28 -5.11 -6.42
N LEU A 19 2.42 -4.50 -6.74
CA LEU A 19 2.62 -3.80 -8.00
C LEU A 19 2.46 -4.75 -9.19
N ARG A 20 3.10 -5.92 -9.15
CA ARG A 20 3.04 -6.94 -10.21
C ARG A 20 1.60 -7.39 -10.47
N LEU A 21 0.85 -7.75 -9.42
CA LEU A 21 -0.55 -8.19 -9.52
C LEU A 21 -1.45 -7.08 -10.05
N THR A 22 -1.24 -5.84 -9.58
CA THR A 22 -1.98 -4.67 -10.04
C THR A 22 -1.77 -4.41 -11.53
N PHE A 23 -0.53 -4.49 -12.03
CA PHE A 23 -0.24 -4.36 -13.46
C PHE A 23 -0.92 -5.44 -14.30
N LEU A 24 -0.90 -6.71 -13.84
CA LEU A 24 -1.58 -7.80 -14.54
C LEU A 24 -3.10 -7.59 -14.62
N TRP A 25 -3.69 -7.03 -13.57
CA TRP A 25 -5.11 -6.68 -13.58
C TRP A 25 -5.47 -5.51 -14.47
N ILE A 26 -4.70 -4.42 -14.43
CA ILE A 26 -4.88 -3.31 -15.36
C ILE A 26 -4.80 -3.82 -16.80
N ARG A 27 -3.80 -4.67 -17.11
CA ARG A 27 -3.66 -5.28 -18.44
C ARG A 27 -4.88 -6.11 -18.82
N THR A 28 -5.42 -6.89 -17.89
CA THR A 28 -6.62 -7.71 -18.13
C THR A 28 -7.86 -6.85 -18.37
N LEU A 29 -8.07 -5.81 -17.57
CA LEU A 29 -9.19 -4.88 -17.73
C LEU A 29 -9.07 -4.05 -19.02
N SER A 30 -7.84 -3.73 -19.43
CA SER A 30 -7.55 -2.97 -20.65
C SER A 30 -7.54 -3.83 -21.92
N ALA A 31 -7.59 -5.16 -21.78
CA ALA A 31 -7.73 -6.04 -22.93
C ALA A 31 -9.04 -5.73 -23.69
N ARG A 32 -9.01 -5.95 -25.00
CA ARG A 32 -10.11 -5.59 -25.91
C ARG A 32 -11.45 -6.07 -25.33
N PRO A 33 -12.45 -5.18 -25.20
CA PRO A 33 -13.79 -5.58 -24.79
C PRO A 33 -14.29 -6.72 -25.66
N VAL A 34 -14.88 -7.76 -25.06
CA VAL A 34 -15.76 -8.66 -25.81
C VAL A 34 -16.88 -7.81 -26.39
N GLU A 35 -17.23 -8.05 -27.66
CA GLU A 35 -18.37 -7.40 -28.31
C GLU A 35 -19.63 -7.62 -27.43
N ASP A 36 -20.50 -6.60 -27.30
CA ASP A 36 -21.73 -6.56 -26.47
C ASP A 36 -21.63 -6.12 -24.99
N GLN A 37 -20.60 -5.38 -24.56
CA GLN A 37 -20.63 -4.75 -23.23
C GLN A 37 -21.52 -3.52 -23.17
N SER A 38 -22.32 -3.42 -22.11
CA SER A 38 -23.11 -2.23 -21.82
C SER A 38 -22.23 -1.03 -21.46
N THR A 39 -22.71 0.18 -21.72
CA THR A 39 -22.04 1.43 -21.32
C THR A 39 -21.72 1.47 -19.83
N GLU A 40 -22.62 0.96 -18.97
CA GLU A 40 -22.40 0.88 -17.53
C GLU A 40 -21.21 -0.03 -17.17
N ALA A 41 -21.08 -1.18 -17.85
CA ALA A 41 -19.94 -2.09 -17.65
C ALA A 41 -18.62 -1.43 -18.05
N LEU A 42 -18.61 -0.64 -19.14
CA LEU A 42 -17.43 0.12 -19.57
C LEU A 42 -17.05 1.21 -18.55
N ILE A 43 -18.03 1.94 -18.00
CA ILE A 43 -17.80 2.95 -16.95
C ILE A 43 -17.21 2.30 -15.70
N LYS A 44 -17.78 1.19 -15.24
CA LYS A 44 -17.29 0.45 -14.06
C LYS A 44 -15.85 -0.04 -14.26
N ARG A 45 -15.56 -0.59 -15.44
CA ARG A 45 -14.21 -1.03 -15.83
C ARG A 45 -13.22 0.13 -15.81
N HIS A 46 -13.58 1.27 -16.40
CA HIS A 46 -12.70 2.44 -16.43
C HIS A 46 -12.40 2.96 -15.02
N ALA A 47 -13.42 3.03 -14.15
CA ALA A 47 -13.23 3.40 -12.75
C ALA A 47 -12.33 2.42 -12.00
N GLN A 48 -12.42 1.10 -12.28
CA GLN A 48 -11.51 0.11 -11.70
C GLN A 48 -10.07 0.31 -12.17
N ILE A 49 -9.85 0.56 -13.47
CA ILE A 49 -8.50 0.82 -14.01
C ILE A 49 -7.88 2.05 -13.34
N HIS A 50 -8.64 3.15 -13.22
CA HIS A 50 -8.15 4.37 -12.58
C HIS A 50 -7.72 4.14 -11.14
N GLU A 51 -8.53 3.45 -10.33
CA GLU A 51 -8.16 3.19 -8.93
C GLU A 51 -6.93 2.29 -8.78
N LEU A 52 -6.77 1.30 -9.66
CA LEU A 52 -5.57 0.45 -9.66
C LEU A 52 -4.34 1.23 -10.14
N ALA A 53 -4.50 2.15 -11.09
CA ALA A 53 -3.40 2.98 -11.59
C ALA A 53 -2.78 3.87 -10.49
N ASP A 54 -3.58 4.35 -9.53
CA ASP A 54 -3.07 5.08 -8.37
C ASP A 54 -2.05 4.28 -7.56
N ILE A 55 -2.29 2.97 -7.37
CA ILE A 55 -1.36 2.08 -6.64
C ILE A 55 -0.02 2.04 -7.38
N CYS A 56 -0.07 1.93 -8.70
CA CYS A 56 1.11 1.96 -9.57
C CYS A 56 1.81 3.32 -9.61
N HIS A 57 1.14 4.41 -9.21
CA HIS A 57 1.73 5.74 -9.14
C HIS A 57 2.42 6.00 -7.80
N ASN A 58 1.76 5.65 -6.70
CA ASN A 58 2.21 6.05 -5.36
C ASN A 58 3.30 5.13 -4.79
N LEU A 59 3.16 3.81 -4.98
CA LEU A 59 4.00 2.83 -4.30
C LEU A 59 5.43 2.68 -4.83
N PRO A 60 5.73 2.82 -6.14
CA PRO A 60 7.10 2.60 -6.61
C PRO A 60 8.14 3.53 -5.95
N GLY A 61 7.74 4.75 -5.61
CA GLY A 61 8.62 5.69 -4.92
C GLY A 61 9.03 5.22 -3.51
N LEU A 62 8.25 4.36 -2.87
CA LEU A 62 8.60 3.78 -1.57
C LEU A 62 9.67 2.69 -1.68
N LEU A 63 9.87 2.11 -2.88
CA LEU A 63 10.89 1.10 -3.17
C LEU A 63 12.22 1.71 -3.66
N ASP A 64 12.29 3.03 -3.86
CA ASP A 64 13.52 3.74 -4.22
C ASP A 64 14.55 3.59 -3.09
N PRO A 65 15.79 3.13 -3.36
CA PRO A 65 16.85 3.04 -2.36
C PRO A 65 16.99 4.25 -1.43
N GLY A 66 16.78 5.48 -1.93
CA GLY A 66 16.85 6.69 -1.12
C GLY A 66 15.71 6.85 -0.10
N ARG A 67 14.61 6.12 -0.27
CA ARG A 67 13.36 6.24 0.51
C ARG A 67 12.94 4.96 1.23
N ARG A 68 13.58 3.82 0.97
CA ARG A 68 13.25 2.51 1.55
C ARG A 68 13.18 2.49 3.07
N HIS A 69 13.97 3.32 3.76
CA HIS A 69 13.90 3.45 5.23
C HIS A 69 12.54 3.94 5.74
N ASN A 70 11.76 4.64 4.90
CA ASN A 70 10.41 5.12 5.22
C ASN A 70 9.29 4.22 4.66
N LEU A 71 9.63 3.02 4.17
CA LEU A 71 8.67 2.13 3.51
C LEU A 71 7.47 1.80 4.40
N ALA A 72 7.70 1.43 5.65
CA ALA A 72 6.63 1.08 6.59
C ALA A 72 5.69 2.26 6.87
N ALA A 73 6.26 3.43 7.21
CA ALA A 73 5.50 4.66 7.44
C ALA A 73 4.72 5.10 6.19
N GLY A 74 5.35 5.05 5.01
CA GLY A 74 4.70 5.37 3.74
C GLY A 74 3.54 4.43 3.42
N LEU A 75 3.69 3.13 3.68
CA LEU A 75 2.61 2.16 3.49
C LEU A 75 1.46 2.38 4.46
N ARG A 76 1.72 2.71 5.74
CA ARG A 76 0.66 3.09 6.68
C ARG A 76 -0.10 4.32 6.19
N TYR A 77 0.61 5.34 5.71
CA TYR A 77 -0.01 6.53 5.15
C TYR A 77 -0.92 6.20 3.95
N GLU A 78 -0.40 5.45 2.98
CA GLU A 78 -1.18 5.01 1.81
C GLU A 78 -2.39 4.16 2.20
N TRP A 79 -2.23 3.24 3.17
CA TRP A 79 -3.31 2.40 3.69
C TRP A 79 -4.45 3.23 4.32
N ARG A 80 -4.09 4.20 5.17
CA ARG A 80 -5.04 5.06 5.88
C ARG A 80 -5.80 5.99 4.93
N THR A 81 -5.12 6.49 3.89
CA THR A 81 -5.71 7.41 2.91
C THR A 81 -6.44 6.71 1.77
N SER A 82 -6.22 5.40 1.60
CA SER A 82 -6.90 4.58 0.60
C SER A 82 -8.42 4.48 0.81
N SER A 83 -9.16 4.35 -0.28
CA SER A 83 -10.59 3.97 -0.22
C SER A 83 -10.75 2.53 0.29
N GLN A 84 -11.93 2.18 0.79
CA GLN A 84 -12.19 0.81 1.24
C GLN A 84 -11.99 -0.21 0.12
N ARG A 85 -12.45 0.08 -1.09
CA ARG A 85 -12.27 -0.79 -2.26
C ARG A 85 -10.79 -1.02 -2.59
N LYS A 86 -9.95 0.01 -2.48
CA LYS A 86 -8.50 -0.11 -2.67
C LYS A 86 -7.86 -0.97 -1.57
N ARG A 87 -8.28 -0.80 -0.31
CA ARG A 87 -7.83 -1.66 0.80
C ARG A 87 -8.22 -3.13 0.58
N ASP A 88 -9.47 -3.40 0.19
CA ASP A 88 -9.94 -4.77 -0.09
C ASP A 88 -9.11 -5.43 -1.21
N TRP A 89 -8.76 -4.65 -2.25
CA TRP A 89 -7.87 -5.12 -3.32
C TRP A 89 -6.45 -5.44 -2.83
N ILE A 90 -5.86 -4.55 -2.03
CA ILE A 90 -4.51 -4.72 -1.46
C ILE A 90 -4.48 -5.97 -0.56
N THR A 91 -5.47 -6.11 0.32
CA THR A 91 -5.64 -7.28 1.19
C THR A 91 -5.75 -8.55 0.36
N ALA A 92 -6.60 -8.61 -0.67
CA ALA A 92 -6.71 -9.80 -1.51
C ALA A 92 -5.41 -10.17 -2.24
N CYS A 93 -4.54 -9.19 -2.54
CA CYS A 93 -3.21 -9.45 -3.10
C CYS A 93 -2.27 -10.05 -2.06
N TRP A 94 -2.25 -9.51 -0.84
CA TRP A 94 -1.36 -9.97 0.22
C TRP A 94 -1.80 -11.27 0.88
N ASP A 95 -3.10 -11.55 0.96
CA ASP A 95 -3.64 -12.86 1.33
C ASP A 95 -3.10 -13.96 0.42
N ARG A 96 -3.00 -13.68 -0.89
CA ARG A 96 -2.42 -14.62 -1.87
C ARG A 96 -0.92 -14.79 -1.75
N ALA A 97 -0.24 -13.80 -1.18
CA ALA A 97 1.20 -13.82 -0.95
C ALA A 97 1.56 -14.33 0.46
N ASP A 98 0.56 -14.70 1.28
CA ASP A 98 0.72 -15.07 2.69
C ASP A 98 1.49 -14.00 3.50
N TYR A 99 1.24 -12.73 3.19
CA TYR A 99 1.90 -11.60 3.83
C TYR A 99 1.03 -11.02 4.95
N ASP A 100 1.57 -10.93 6.16
CA ASP A 100 0.89 -10.30 7.30
C ASP A 100 0.91 -8.77 7.16
N TYR A 101 -0.28 -8.19 6.99
CA TYR A 101 -0.51 -6.76 6.89
C TYR A 101 -1.25 -6.17 8.11
N GLY A 102 -1.38 -6.94 9.21
CA GLY A 102 -2.08 -6.51 10.42
C GLY A 102 -1.54 -5.21 11.02
N TRP A 103 -0.23 -5.01 10.93
CA TRP A 103 0.51 -3.82 11.41
C TRP A 103 0.11 -2.51 10.73
N LEU A 104 -0.61 -2.54 9.60
CA LEU A 104 -1.13 -1.35 8.91
C LEU A 104 -2.33 -0.72 9.61
N SER A 105 -3.05 -1.50 10.42
CA SER A 105 -4.24 -1.04 11.15
C SER A 105 -3.91 -0.55 12.56
N GLU A 106 -2.65 -0.68 12.98
CA GLU A 106 -2.22 -0.23 14.31
C GLU A 106 -2.01 1.29 14.33
N PRO A 107 -2.44 1.97 15.40
CA PRO A 107 -2.03 3.35 15.62
C PRO A 107 -0.51 3.39 15.72
N GLU A 108 0.14 4.38 15.08
CA GLU A 108 1.57 4.63 15.29
C GLU A 108 1.78 4.78 16.80
N SER A 109 2.45 3.80 17.41
CA SER A 109 2.90 3.93 18.78
C SER A 109 3.71 5.22 18.85
N GLU A 110 3.34 6.13 19.75
CA GLU A 110 3.98 7.44 19.96
C GLU A 110 5.43 7.26 20.47
N GLN A 111 6.29 6.67 19.64
CA GLN A 111 7.68 6.37 19.96
C GLN A 111 8.58 7.42 19.31
N SER A 112 8.30 8.71 19.55
CA SER A 112 9.22 9.81 19.21
C SER A 112 8.99 11.12 19.98
N ALA A 113 8.13 11.15 21.00
CA ALA A 113 7.95 12.33 21.84
C ALA A 113 8.87 12.38 23.08
N ALA A 114 9.67 11.33 23.34
CA ALA A 114 10.42 11.20 24.59
C ALA A 114 11.91 11.62 24.54
N ASP A 115 12.46 11.98 23.38
CA ASP A 115 13.88 12.36 23.26
C ASP A 115 14.14 13.87 23.27
N SER A 116 13.14 14.70 23.56
CA SER A 116 13.34 16.16 23.72
C SER A 116 13.38 16.65 25.17
N ASP A 117 13.29 15.77 26.17
CA ASP A 117 13.35 16.18 27.59
C ASP A 117 14.41 15.42 28.38
N SER A 118 15.68 15.72 28.09
CA SER A 118 16.75 15.53 29.08
C SER A 118 17.81 16.61 28.94
N GLY A 119 17.59 17.71 29.66
CA GLY A 119 18.56 18.80 29.76
C GLY A 119 18.16 19.94 30.69
N ALA A 120 17.53 19.66 31.83
CA ALA A 120 17.32 20.63 32.88
C ALA A 120 18.62 20.89 33.69
N SER A 121 18.99 22.18 33.77
CA SER A 121 19.63 22.92 34.87
C SER A 121 20.88 22.40 35.60
N GLY A 122 21.87 23.30 35.73
CA GLY A 122 22.72 23.40 36.93
C GLY A 122 24.02 24.17 36.76
N GLY A 123 24.16 25.33 37.44
CA GLY A 123 25.43 26.02 37.67
C GLY A 123 25.38 27.54 37.57
#